data_AF-A0A2P8EF90-F1
#
_entry.id   AF-A0A2P8EF90-F1
#
_cell.length_a   1.000
_cell.length_b   1.000
_cell.length_c   1.000
_cell.angle_alpha   90.00
_cell.angle_beta   90.00
_cell.angle_gamma   90.00
#
_symmetry.space_group_name_H-M   'P 1'
#
loop_
_entity.id
_entity.type
_entity.pdbx_description
1 polymer ?
#
loop_
_entity_poly.entity_id
_entity_poly.type
_entity_poly.pdbx_seq_one_letter_code
_entity_poly.pdbx_strand_id
1 'polypeptide(L)'
;MSRHIVDIEAEASEASRDMDIPAGSKPTRPGRTTVLSVRLGQDEADALTELAATRSVPVSTLARSLIVEALQTGDQQPETVHDEVVRALRETLRSDFLAAS
;
A
#
# COMPACT_ATOMS: atom_id res chain seq x y z
N MET A 1 1.29 -30.94 -1.80
CA MET A 1 0.04 -31.26 -1.05
C MET A 1 -0.56 -29.96 -0.52
N SER A 2 -1.36 -29.23 -1.31
CA SER A 2 -1.87 -27.91 -0.85
C SER A 2 -3.21 -27.46 -1.41
N ARG A 3 -3.72 -28.04 -2.51
CA ARG A 3 -5.02 -27.66 -3.09
C ARG A 3 -6.20 -28.25 -2.31
N HIS A 4 -6.05 -29.50 -1.89
CA HIS A 4 -7.08 -30.25 -1.17
C HIS A 4 -7.48 -29.65 0.19
N ILE A 5 -6.58 -28.95 0.89
CA ILE A 5 -6.92 -28.31 2.18
C ILE A 5 -7.77 -27.06 1.94
N VAL A 6 -7.41 -26.23 0.96
CA VAL A 6 -8.17 -25.04 0.61
C VAL A 6 -9.58 -25.41 0.14
N ASP A 7 -9.70 -26.49 -0.62
CA ASP A 7 -11.00 -26.99 -1.11
C ASP A 7 -11.88 -27.50 0.05
N ILE A 8 -11.31 -28.24 1.03
CA ILE A 8 -12.03 -28.68 2.24
C ILE A 8 -12.53 -27.48 3.06
N GLU A 9 -11.66 -26.50 3.30
CA GLU A 9 -11.99 -25.32 4.10
C GLU A 9 -13.05 -24.46 3.40
N ALA A 10 -13.00 -24.35 2.06
CA ALA A 10 -14.01 -23.66 1.28
C ALA A 10 -15.38 -24.34 1.37
N GLU A 11 -15.43 -25.67 1.25
CA GLU A 11 -16.69 -26.43 1.34
C GLU A 11 -17.29 -26.35 2.75
N ALA A 12 -16.47 -26.45 3.80
CA ALA A 12 -16.91 -26.28 5.19
C ALA A 12 -17.42 -24.85 5.48
N SER A 13 -16.78 -23.83 4.89
CA SER A 13 -17.21 -22.44 5.00
C SER A 13 -18.57 -22.21 4.32
N GLU A 14 -18.78 -22.74 3.11
CA GLU A 14 -20.07 -22.61 2.42
C GLU A 14 -21.19 -23.37 3.13
N ALA A 15 -20.90 -24.53 3.71
CA ALA A 15 -21.88 -25.32 4.47
C ALA A 15 -22.31 -24.62 5.78
N SER A 16 -21.51 -23.69 6.31
CA SER A 16 -21.75 -23.01 7.59
C SER A 16 -22.17 -21.54 7.46
N ARG A 17 -22.39 -21.05 6.23
CA ARG A 17 -22.66 -19.63 5.93
C ARG A 17 -23.88 -19.03 6.65
N ASP A 18 -24.89 -19.85 6.90
CA ASP A 18 -26.16 -19.44 7.51
C ASP A 18 -26.26 -19.87 8.99
N MET A 19 -25.16 -20.38 9.56
CA MET A 19 -25.13 -20.73 10.98
C MET A 19 -25.20 -19.47 11.84
N ASP A 20 -25.90 -19.57 12.96
CA ASP A 20 -25.94 -18.51 13.96
C ASP A 20 -24.52 -18.17 14.43
N ILE A 21 -24.24 -16.87 14.48
CA ILE A 21 -22.98 -16.38 15.01
C ILE A 21 -22.93 -16.69 16.52
N PRO A 22 -21.86 -17.33 17.04
CA PRO A 22 -21.75 -17.67 18.46
C PRO A 22 -22.00 -16.47 19.38
N ALA A 23 -22.76 -16.71 20.46
CA ALA A 23 -23.05 -15.68 21.46
C ALA A 23 -21.74 -15.11 22.04
N GLY A 24 -21.62 -13.78 22.06
CA GLY A 24 -20.40 -13.08 22.51
C GLY A 24 -19.38 -12.79 21.41
N SER A 25 -19.64 -13.22 20.17
CA SER A 25 -18.88 -12.77 19.00
C SER A 25 -18.92 -11.25 18.89
N LYS A 26 -17.74 -10.63 18.80
CA LYS A 26 -17.61 -9.19 18.56
C LYS A 26 -17.10 -8.99 17.14
N PRO A 27 -17.87 -8.35 16.25
CA PRO A 27 -17.33 -7.95 14.95
C PRO A 27 -16.18 -6.97 15.20
N THR A 28 -14.97 -7.38 14.82
CA THR A 28 -13.82 -6.48 14.80
C THR A 28 -13.57 -6.06 13.37
N ARG A 29 -13.41 -4.76 13.15
CA ARG A 29 -12.90 -4.21 11.89
C ARG A 29 -11.48 -3.73 12.15
N PRO A 30 -10.46 -4.59 12.03
CA PRO A 30 -9.08 -4.16 12.20
C PRO A 30 -8.75 -3.11 11.13
N GLY A 31 -8.24 -1.96 11.57
CA GLY A 31 -7.78 -0.86 10.70
C GLY A 31 -8.88 0.10 10.26
N ARG A 32 -8.99 1.24 10.95
CA ARG A 32 -9.54 2.46 10.31
C ARG A 32 -8.50 2.93 9.30
N THR A 33 -8.69 2.62 8.03
CA THR A 33 -7.85 3.12 6.95
C THR A 33 -8.29 4.56 6.65
N THR A 34 -7.40 5.52 6.90
CA THR A 34 -7.58 6.91 6.45
C THR A 34 -6.94 7.05 5.07
N VAL A 35 -7.66 7.68 4.13
CA VAL A 35 -7.12 7.99 2.80
C VAL A 35 -6.12 9.14 2.93
N LEU A 36 -4.89 8.91 2.50
CA LEU A 36 -3.87 9.94 2.30
C LEU A 36 -3.87 10.33 0.82
N SER A 37 -4.05 11.62 0.54
CA SER A 37 -4.03 12.16 -0.83
C SER A 37 -2.82 13.05 -0.99
N VAL A 38 -1.99 12.76 -1.98
CA VAL A 38 -0.83 13.57 -2.37
C VAL A 38 -1.10 14.16 -3.74
N ARG A 39 -0.82 15.45 -3.93
CA ARG A 39 -0.92 16.10 -5.24
C ARG A 39 0.41 15.98 -5.96
N LEU A 40 0.41 15.24 -7.06
CA LEU A 40 1.54 15.10 -7.98
C LEU A 40 1.24 15.86 -9.28
N GLY A 41 2.30 16.29 -9.97
CA GLY A 41 2.22 16.63 -11.38
C GLY A 41 1.76 15.43 -12.22
N GLN A 42 1.26 15.68 -13.43
CA GLN A 42 0.83 14.60 -14.32
C GLN A 42 2.02 13.71 -14.72
N ASP A 43 3.14 14.33 -15.05
CA ASP A 43 4.43 13.70 -15.32
C ASP A 43 4.94 12.85 -14.15
N GLU A 44 4.87 13.38 -12.92
CA GLU A 44 5.24 12.66 -11.70
C GLU A 44 4.34 11.43 -11.47
N ALA A 45 3.04 11.54 -11.74
CA ALA A 45 2.08 10.45 -11.59
C ALA A 45 2.28 9.35 -12.67
N ASP A 46 2.59 9.74 -13.90
CA ASP A 46 2.87 8.82 -15.00
C ASP A 46 4.16 8.04 -14.73
N ALA A 47 5.23 8.73 -14.30
CA ALA A 47 6.50 8.10 -13.92
C ALA A 47 6.33 7.09 -12.77
N LEU A 48 5.55 7.45 -11.73
CA LEU A 48 5.24 6.53 -10.63
C LEU A 48 4.47 5.29 -11.13
N THR A 49 3.55 5.47 -12.07
CA THR A 49 2.75 4.39 -12.64
C THR A 49 3.59 3.43 -13.49
N GLU A 50 4.47 3.97 -14.33
CA GLU A 50 5.40 3.20 -15.15
C GLU A 50 6.40 2.40 -14.30
N LEU A 51 6.92 3.03 -13.25
CA LEU A 51 7.85 2.40 -12.32
C LEU A 51 7.19 1.25 -11.54
N ALA A 52 5.94 1.43 -11.13
CA ALA A 52 5.14 0.39 -10.49
C ALA A 52 4.87 -0.79 -11.43
N ALA A 53 4.56 -0.52 -12.70
CA ALA A 53 4.36 -1.54 -13.72
C ALA A 53 5.62 -2.35 -13.98
N THR A 54 6.78 -1.69 -14.12
CA THR A 54 8.08 -2.35 -14.30
C THR A 54 8.41 -3.31 -13.16
N ARG A 55 8.02 -2.95 -11.93
CA ARG A 55 8.23 -3.77 -10.72
C ARG A 55 7.09 -4.74 -10.42
N SER A 56 6.04 -4.77 -11.25
CA SER A 56 4.86 -5.62 -11.08
C SER A 56 4.19 -5.46 -9.70
N VAL A 57 4.11 -4.22 -9.19
CA VAL A 57 3.47 -3.89 -7.92
C VAL A 57 2.38 -2.83 -8.11
N PRO A 58 1.34 -2.77 -7.24
CA PRO A 58 0.39 -1.68 -7.27
C PRO A 58 1.06 -0.31 -7.00
N VAL A 59 0.58 0.74 -7.68
CA VAL A 59 1.07 2.11 -7.52
C VAL A 59 1.05 2.57 -6.05
N SER A 60 -0.02 2.24 -5.33
CA SER A 60 -0.14 2.55 -3.89
C SER A 60 0.87 1.81 -3.01
N THR A 61 1.22 0.57 -3.38
CA THR A 61 2.24 -0.22 -2.70
C THR A 61 3.61 0.40 -2.91
N LEU A 62 3.95 0.78 -4.15
CA LEU A 62 5.20 1.45 -4.45
C LEU A 62 5.29 2.81 -3.75
N ALA A 63 4.27 3.66 -3.88
CA ALA A 63 4.25 4.95 -3.21
C ALA A 63 4.47 4.82 -1.70
N ARG A 64 3.82 3.83 -1.07
CA ARG A 64 4.00 3.55 0.37
C ARG A 64 5.43 3.10 0.69
N SER A 65 6.05 2.23 -0.12
CA SER A 65 7.41 1.78 0.15
C SER A 65 8.42 2.92 0.07
N LEU A 66 8.28 3.78 -0.94
CA LEU A 66 9.16 4.95 -1.12
C LEU A 66 9.04 5.93 0.05
N ILE A 67 7.81 6.19 0.53
CA ILE A 67 7.58 7.02 1.71
C ILE A 67 8.29 6.43 2.94
N VAL A 68 8.12 5.13 3.18
CA VAL A 68 8.72 4.47 4.36
C VAL A 68 10.25 4.51 4.30
N GLU A 69 10.84 4.25 3.14
CA GLU A 69 12.29 4.25 2.93
C GLU A 69 12.90 5.65 3.14
N ALA A 70 12.27 6.69 2.59
CA ALA A 70 12.73 8.07 2.77
C ALA A 70 12.67 8.51 4.24
N LEU A 71 11.60 8.15 4.96
CA LEU A 71 11.44 8.46 6.38
C LEU A 71 12.44 7.71 7.27
N GLN A 72 12.93 6.55 6.85
CA GLN A 72 13.96 5.80 7.58
C GLN A 72 15.36 6.41 7.41
N THR A 73 15.58 7.17 6.33
CA THR A 73 16.87 7.75 5.98
C THR A 73 17.04 9.18 6.52
N GLY A 74 15.94 9.85 6.85
CA GLY A 74 15.96 11.20 7.41
C GLY A 74 16.30 11.23 8.90
N ASP A 75 17.38 11.94 9.26
CA ASP A 75 17.85 12.11 10.65
C ASP A 75 17.02 13.14 11.45
N GLN A 76 15.97 13.73 10.86
CA GLN A 76 15.19 14.83 11.42
C GLN A 76 13.69 14.50 11.45
N GLN A 77 13.05 14.84 12.57
CA GLN A 77 11.60 14.69 12.70
C GLN A 77 10.91 15.81 11.91
N PRO A 78 10.07 15.49 10.92
CA PRO A 78 9.48 16.51 10.05
C PRO A 78 8.51 17.42 10.82
N GLU A 79 8.55 18.73 10.54
CA GLU A 79 7.59 19.69 11.10
C GLU A 79 6.15 19.40 10.62
N THR A 80 6.00 18.91 9.38
CA THR A 80 4.73 18.39 8.85
C THR A 80 4.94 17.07 8.11
N VAL A 81 4.19 16.04 8.50
CA VAL A 81 4.28 14.69 7.90
C VAL A 81 3.88 14.71 6.41
N HIS A 82 2.96 15.60 6.03
CA HIS A 82 2.51 15.74 4.64
C HIS A 82 3.64 16.24 3.73
N ASP A 83 4.36 17.29 4.13
CA ASP A 83 5.39 17.88 3.27
C ASP A 83 6.59 16.95 3.14
N GLU A 84 6.89 16.18 4.19
CA GLU A 84 7.89 15.14 4.17
C GLU A 84 7.53 13.98 3.23
N VAL A 85 6.26 13.55 3.24
CA VAL A 85 5.76 12.55 2.29
C VAL A 85 5.84 13.05 0.85
N VAL A 86 5.46 14.31 0.60
CA VAL A 86 5.57 14.94 -0.72
C VAL A 86 7.03 15.00 -1.16
N ARG A 87 7.92 15.45 -0.27
CA ARG A 87 9.36 15.54 -0.51
C ARG A 87 9.95 14.17 -0.86
N ALA A 88 9.68 13.17 -0.03
CA ALA A 88 10.12 11.78 -0.21
C ALA A 88 9.71 11.21 -1.58
N LEU A 89 8.43 11.37 -1.94
CA LEU A 89 7.92 10.91 -3.23
C LEU A 89 8.62 11.65 -4.37
N ARG A 90 8.76 12.97 -4.28
CA ARG A 90 9.37 13.78 -5.34
C ARG A 90 10.87 13.54 -5.52
N GLU A 91 11.63 13.39 -4.45
CA GLU A 91 13.06 13.09 -4.52
C GLU A 91 13.29 11.74 -5.18
N THR A 92 12.49 10.75 -4.82
CA THR A 92 12.57 9.43 -5.42
C THR A 92 12.20 9.46 -6.91
N LEU A 93 11.14 10.19 -7.27
CA LEU A 93 10.72 10.34 -8.67
C LEU A 93 11.71 11.20 -9.49
N ARG A 94 12.36 12.19 -8.89
CA ARG A 94 13.37 13.03 -9.55
C ARG A 94 14.69 12.33 -9.78
N SER A 95 15.04 11.34 -8.96
CA SER A 95 16.32 10.64 -9.06
C SER A 95 16.50 9.94 -10.42
N ASP A 96 15.39 9.54 -11.05
CA ASP A 96 15.40 8.85 -12.35
C ASP A 96 15.14 9.78 -13.55
N PHE A 97 14.75 11.05 -13.35
CA PHE A 97 14.58 12.01 -14.45
C PHE A 97 15.93 12.58 -14.97
N LEU A 98 17.05 12.37 -14.25
CA LEU A 98 18.41 12.84 -14.62
C LEU A 98 19.38 11.72 -15.03
N ALA A 99 18.99 10.45 -14.95
CA ALA A 99 19.83 9.32 -15.34
C ALA A 99 19.52 8.77 -16.75
N ALA A 100 18.44 9.23 -17.38
CA ALA A 100 18.06 8.87 -18.74
C ALA A 100 17.63 10.13 -19.54
N SER A 101 18.62 10.94 -19.91
CA SER A 101 18.59 11.85 -21.07
C SER A 101 19.96 11.82 -21.74
#